data_AF-A0A7S2S6X5-F1
#
_entry.id   AF-A0A7S2S6X5-F1
#
_cell.length_a   1.000
_cell.length_b   1.000
_cell.length_c   1.000
_cell.angle_alpha   90.00
_cell.angle_beta   90.00
_cell.angle_gamma   90.00
#
_symmetry.space_group_name_H-M   'P 1'
#
loop_
_entity.id
_entity.type
_entity.pdbx_description
1 polymer ?
#
loop_
_entity_poly.entity_id
_entity_poly.type
_entity_poly.pdbx_seq_one_letter_code
_entity_poly.pdbx_strand_id
1 'polypeptide(L)'
;NAAYAAGFCGLSEAYTYDGYFLEINKSLRLLTPVELERIAMCNMDSGGSCYRELLQWVQIDITSAQRLNVIDRQTAKLLRVKVLALQSALSQLYNYHDQPVIFFYIH
;
A
#
# COMPACT_ATOMS: atom_id res chain seq x y z
N ASN A 1 -6.45 1.84 -4.72
CA ASN A 1 -7.39 2.26 -3.65
C ASN A 1 -7.12 1.54 -2.34
N ALA A 2 -7.19 0.21 -2.26
CA ALA A 2 -6.83 -0.54 -1.04
C ALA A 2 -5.40 -0.22 -0.55
N ALA A 3 -4.40 -0.25 -1.45
CA ALA A 3 -3.00 0.07 -1.09
C ALA A 3 -2.79 1.51 -0.59
N TYR A 4 -3.65 2.44 -1.02
CA TYR A 4 -3.58 3.83 -0.57
C TYR A 4 -4.17 3.97 0.83
N ALA A 5 -5.34 3.35 1.10
CA ALA A 5 -5.93 3.31 2.44
C ALA A 5 -5.03 2.57 3.45
N ALA A 6 -4.45 1.43 3.03
CA ALA A 6 -3.48 0.69 3.85
C ALA A 6 -2.20 1.50 4.12
N GLY A 7 -1.84 2.43 3.24
CA GLY A 7 -0.66 3.29 3.41
C GLY A 7 -0.75 4.24 4.60
N PHE A 8 -1.97 4.59 5.05
CA PHE A 8 -2.18 5.47 6.21
C PHE A 8 -2.25 4.72 7.54
N CYS A 9 -2.49 3.41 7.50
CA CYS A 9 -2.52 2.59 8.71
C CYS A 9 -1.12 2.52 9.32
N GLY A 10 -1.01 2.75 10.63
CA GLY A 10 0.28 2.72 11.34
C GLY A 10 1.14 3.98 11.22
N LEU A 11 0.70 5.04 10.52
CA LEU A 11 1.38 6.36 10.54
C LEU A 11 0.99 7.22 11.75
N SER A 12 -0.10 6.88 12.44
CA SER A 12 -0.57 7.58 13.64
C SER A 12 -1.39 6.62 14.49
N GLU A 13 -1.42 6.82 15.81
CA GLU A 13 -2.26 6.06 16.75
C GLU A 13 -3.76 6.13 16.40
N ALA A 14 -4.18 7.14 15.64
CA ALA A 14 -5.55 7.30 15.17
C ALA A 14 -5.93 6.39 13.98
N TYR A 15 -4.94 5.89 13.23
CA TYR A 15 -5.16 5.09 12.01
C TYR A 15 -4.75 3.63 12.25
N THR A 16 -5.60 2.91 12.99
CA THR A 16 -5.44 1.49 13.28
C THR A 16 -6.19 0.60 12.30
N TYR A 17 -5.80 -0.67 12.22
CA TYR A 17 -6.46 -1.69 11.42
C TYR A 17 -7.96 -1.78 11.75
N ASP A 18 -8.30 -1.95 13.02
CA ASP A 18 -9.67 -2.17 13.49
C ASP A 18 -10.54 -0.92 13.36
N GLY A 19 -9.98 0.25 13.64
CA GLY A 19 -10.75 1.50 13.70
C GLY A 19 -10.90 2.20 12.36
N TYR A 20 -9.91 2.11 11.48
CA TYR A 20 -9.87 2.85 10.22
C TYR A 20 -9.97 1.92 9.01
N PHE A 21 -9.09 0.93 8.91
CA PHE A 21 -9.00 0.11 7.70
C PHE A 21 -10.25 -0.77 7.51
N LEU A 22 -10.73 -1.39 8.59
CA LEU A 22 -11.88 -2.27 8.56
C LEU A 22 -13.16 -1.50 8.18
N GLU A 23 -13.35 -0.30 8.74
CA GLU A 23 -14.51 0.55 8.47
C GLU A 23 -14.50 1.11 7.03
N ILE A 24 -13.32 1.49 6.53
CA ILE A 24 -13.16 1.86 5.11
C ILE A 24 -13.43 0.66 4.21
N ASN A 25 -12.96 -0.54 4.57
CA ASN A 25 -13.23 -1.72 3.75
C ASN A 25 -14.71 -2.10 3.75
N LYS A 26 -15.42 -1.98 4.88
CA LYS A 26 -16.87 -2.22 4.95
C LYS A 26 -17.65 -1.24 4.07
N SER A 27 -17.27 0.04 4.07
CA SER A 27 -17.98 1.09 3.32
C SER A 27 -17.69 1.04 1.81
N LEU A 28 -16.44 0.82 1.42
CA LEU A 28 -16.00 0.90 0.02
C LEU A 28 -15.77 -0.46 -0.65
N ARG A 29 -15.84 -1.56 0.10
CA ARG A 29 -15.61 -2.95 -0.37
C ARG A 29 -14.31 -3.07 -1.17
N LEU A 30 -13.22 -2.55 -0.62
CA LEU A 30 -11.93 -2.45 -1.30
C LEU A 30 -11.24 -3.82 -1.47
N LEU A 31 -11.50 -4.75 -0.55
CA LEU A 31 -10.92 -6.08 -0.49
C LEU A 31 -11.99 -7.13 -0.24
N THR A 32 -11.81 -8.29 -0.86
CA THR A 32 -12.60 -9.48 -0.59
C THR A 32 -12.27 -10.04 0.81
N PRO A 33 -13.16 -10.86 1.41
CA PRO A 33 -12.91 -11.44 2.73
C PRO A 33 -11.60 -12.25 2.80
N VAL A 34 -11.27 -12.98 1.73
CA VAL A 34 -10.05 -13.79 1.63
C VAL A 34 -8.79 -12.91 1.60
N GLU A 35 -8.84 -11.81 0.85
CA GLU A 35 -7.74 -10.85 0.81
C GLU A 35 -7.55 -10.13 2.15
N LEU A 36 -8.65 -9.87 2.86
CA LEU A 36 -8.62 -9.21 4.16
C LEU A 36 -7.99 -10.11 5.24
N GLU A 37 -8.29 -11.41 5.24
CA GLU A 37 -7.61 -12.39 6.11
C GLU A 37 -6.11 -12.45 5.84
N ARG A 38 -5.72 -12.45 4.56
CA ARG A 38 -4.31 -12.51 4.17
C ARG A 38 -3.55 -11.23 4.58
N ILE A 39 -4.22 -10.09 4.56
CA ILE A 39 -3.68 -8.81 5.02
C ILE A 39 -3.64 -8.68 6.54
N ALA A 40 -4.60 -9.28 7.26
CA ALA A 40 -4.58 -9.32 8.72
C ALA A 40 -3.32 -10.00 9.26
N MET A 41 -2.75 -10.96 8.51
CA MET A 41 -1.46 -11.59 8.84
C MET A 41 -0.25 -10.65 8.67
N CYS A 42 -0.37 -9.60 7.84
CA CYS A 42 0.66 -8.61 7.60
C CYS A 42 0.50 -7.42 8.55
N ASN A 43 0.72 -7.64 9.85
CA ASN A 43 0.73 -6.66 10.96
C ASN A 43 0.55 -5.18 10.53
N MET A 44 -0.70 -4.78 10.28
CA MET A 44 -1.04 -3.50 9.63
C MET A 44 -0.77 -2.28 10.51
N ASP A 45 -0.70 -2.48 11.81
CA ASP A 45 -0.48 -1.41 12.79
C ASP A 45 1.00 -1.05 12.94
N SER A 46 1.91 -1.76 12.25
CA SER A 46 3.35 -1.52 12.33
C SER A 46 4.01 -1.38 10.96
N GLY A 47 4.35 -0.14 10.62
CA GLY A 47 5.18 0.20 9.47
C GLY A 47 4.50 0.01 8.11
N GLY A 48 5.32 0.02 7.05
CA GLY A 48 4.84 0.05 5.67
C GLY A 48 4.58 -1.30 5.00
N SER A 49 4.49 -2.38 5.76
CA SER A 49 4.48 -3.75 5.19
C SER A 49 3.20 -4.07 4.41
N CYS A 50 2.06 -3.58 4.89
CA CYS A 50 0.77 -3.91 4.30
C CYS A 50 0.56 -3.31 2.90
N TYR A 51 0.86 -2.01 2.70
CA TYR A 51 0.71 -1.41 1.37
C TYR A 51 1.69 -2.04 0.37
N ARG A 52 2.88 -2.47 0.81
CA ARG A 52 3.86 -3.16 -0.05
C ARG A 52 3.34 -4.51 -0.52
N GLU A 53 2.71 -5.28 0.37
CA GLU A 53 2.09 -6.56 0.01
C GLU A 53 0.96 -6.38 -1.02
N LEU A 54 0.10 -5.37 -0.82
CA LEU A 54 -0.96 -5.04 -1.78
C LEU A 54 -0.41 -4.62 -3.15
N LEU A 55 0.66 -3.83 -3.20
CA LEU A 55 1.32 -3.46 -4.45
C LEU A 55 1.98 -4.67 -5.12
N GLN A 56 2.50 -5.61 -4.34
CA GLN A 56 3.08 -6.85 -4.86
C GLN A 56 2.01 -7.72 -5.55
N TRP A 57 0.81 -7.83 -4.99
CA TRP A 57 -0.29 -8.56 -5.63
C TRP A 57 -0.64 -7.96 -7.00
N VAL A 58 -0.71 -6.63 -7.09
CA VAL A 58 -0.96 -5.94 -8.37
C VAL A 58 0.15 -6.24 -9.40
N GLN A 59 1.42 -6.32 -8.97
CA GLN A 59 2.52 -6.68 -9.88
C GLN A 59 2.44 -8.12 -10.40
N ILE A 60 1.99 -9.05 -9.54
CA ILE A 60 1.73 -10.45 -9.90
C ILE A 60 0.59 -10.52 -10.92
N ASP A 61 -0.48 -9.76 -10.71
CA ASP A 61 -1.63 -9.70 -11.62
C ASP A 61 -1.26 -9.13 -12.99
N ILE A 62 -0.50 -8.03 -13.04
CA ILE A 62 0.02 -7.47 -14.30
C ILE A 62 0.86 -8.51 -15.05
N THR A 63 1.71 -9.24 -14.33
CA THR A 63 2.57 -10.26 -14.93
C THR A 63 1.76 -11.45 -15.45
N SER A 64 0.74 -11.87 -14.70
CA SER A 64 -0.18 -12.94 -15.11
C SER A 64 -1.02 -12.54 -16.32
N ALA A 65 -1.56 -11.32 -16.34
CA ALA A 65 -2.32 -10.77 -17.45
C ALA A 65 -1.48 -10.65 -18.73
N GLN A 66 -0.21 -10.26 -18.60
CA GLN A 66 0.73 -10.22 -19.71
C GLN A 66 1.01 -11.64 -20.24
N ARG A 67 1.22 -12.63 -19.35
CA ARG A 67 1.47 -14.03 -19.73
C ARG A 67 0.27 -14.65 -20.46
N LEU A 68 -0.94 -14.27 -20.05
CA LEU A 68 -2.20 -14.70 -20.68
C LEU A 68 -2.53 -13.91 -21.97
N ASN A 69 -1.66 -13.00 -22.41
CA ASN A 69 -1.88 -12.10 -23.55
C ASN A 69 -3.16 -11.25 -23.45
N VAL A 70 -3.64 -10.99 -22.24
CA VAL A 70 -4.79 -10.09 -21.98
C VAL A 70 -4.38 -8.64 -22.19
N ILE A 71 -3.12 -8.32 -21.89
CA ILE A 71 -2.53 -7.00 -22.08
C ILE A 71 -1.24 -7.10 -22.90
N ASP A 72 -0.98 -6.10 -23.72
CA ASP A 72 0.25 -6.02 -24.51
C ASP A 72 1.46 -5.61 -23.64
N ARG A 73 2.66 -5.83 -24.18
CA ARG A 73 3.92 -5.57 -23.46
C ARG A 73 4.13 -4.09 -23.11
N GLN A 74 3.67 -3.16 -23.95
CA GLN A 74 3.82 -1.73 -23.69
C GLN A 74 2.88 -1.27 -22.58
N THR A 75 1.62 -1.72 -22.60
CA THR A 75 0.66 -1.47 -21.53
C THR A 75 1.14 -2.07 -20.20
N ALA A 76 1.63 -3.31 -20.20
CA ALA A 76 2.19 -3.92 -19.00
C ALA A 76 3.39 -3.13 -18.44
N LYS A 77 4.26 -2.59 -19.32
CA LYS A 77 5.38 -1.73 -18.92
C LYS A 77 4.88 -0.42 -18.30
N LEU A 78 3.90 0.24 -18.90
CA LEU A 78 3.32 1.48 -18.40
C LEU A 78 2.70 1.27 -17.00
N LEU A 79 1.92 0.18 -16.83
CA LEU A 79 1.30 -0.16 -15.56
C LEU A 79 2.34 -0.38 -14.46
N ARG A 80 3.41 -1.13 -14.74
CA ARG A 80 4.52 -1.31 -13.79
C ARG A 80 5.16 0.01 -13.38
N VAL A 81 5.40 0.93 -14.32
CA VAL A 81 5.95 2.26 -14.01
C VAL A 81 5.01 3.05 -13.08
N LYS A 82 3.70 2.99 -13.30
CA LYS A 82 2.72 3.67 -12.45
C LYS A 82 2.65 3.05 -11.04
N VAL A 83 2.74 1.72 -10.93
CA VAL A 83 2.80 1.02 -9.64
C VAL A 83 4.05 1.42 -8.85
N LEU A 84 5.22 1.48 -9.51
CA LEU A 84 6.46 1.94 -8.87
C LEU A 84 6.39 3.41 -8.43
N ALA A 85 5.76 4.27 -9.23
CA ALA A 85 5.56 5.67 -8.84
C ALA A 85 4.68 5.78 -7.59
N LEU A 86 3.61 4.99 -7.48
CA LEU A 86 2.77 4.91 -6.29
C LEU A 86 3.54 4.39 -5.07
N GLN A 87 4.37 3.35 -5.24
CA GLN A 87 5.22 2.83 -4.17
C GLN A 87 6.20 3.88 -3.64
N SER A 88 6.81 4.65 -4.55
CA SER A 88 7.74 5.73 -4.18
C SER A 88 7.02 6.82 -3.36
N ALA A 89 5.84 7.25 -3.82
CA ALA A 89 5.04 8.25 -3.11
C ALA A 89 4.61 7.79 -1.71
N LEU A 90 4.17 6.53 -1.57
CA LEU A 90 3.79 5.98 -0.27
C LEU A 90 5.00 5.81 0.66
N SER A 91 6.15 5.39 0.13
CA SER A 91 7.38 5.24 0.93
C SER A 91 7.87 6.58 1.49
N GLN A 92 7.70 7.68 0.75
CA GLN A 92 8.06 9.01 1.25
C GLN A 92 7.28 9.40 2.52
N LEU A 93 6.00 9.00 2.64
CA LEU A 93 5.21 9.28 3.85
C LEU A 93 5.84 8.66 5.10
N TYR A 94 6.38 7.45 5.00
CA TYR A 94 7.08 6.77 6.10
C TYR A 94 8.46 7.37 6.34
N ASN A 95 9.19 7.76 5.30
CA ASN A 95 10.49 8.42 5.46
C ASN A 95 10.38 9.75 6.24
N TYR A 96 9.30 10.53 6.00
CA TYR A 96 9.04 11.75 6.77
C TYR A 96 8.70 11.48 8.24
N HIS A 97 8.09 10.34 8.54
CA HIS A 97 7.77 9.93 9.91
C HIS A 97 9.02 9.40 10.65
N ASP A 98 9.86 8.61 9.98
CA ASP A 98 11.03 7.96 10.58
C ASP A 98 12.28 8.86 10.66
N GLN A 99 12.32 9.96 9.92
CA GLN A 99 13.39 10.96 9.98
C GLN A 99 12.89 12.24 10.65
N PRO A 100 12.93 12.34 11.99
CA PRO A 100 12.62 13.60 12.65
C PRO A 100 13.60 14.67 12.19
N VAL A 101 13.10 15.90 12.03
CA VAL A 101 13.95 17.07 11.73
C VAL A 101 15.04 17.12 12.81
N ILE A 102 16.29 17.07 12.39
CA ILE A 102 17.41 17.14 13.33
C ILE A 102 17.43 18.58 13.88
N PHE A 103 16.91 18.77 15.09
CA PHE A 103 16.94 20.03 15.82
C PHE A 103 18.38 20.36 16.24
N PHE A 104 19.23 20.83 15.32
CA PHE A 104 20.54 21.43 15.63
C PHE A 104 20.59 22.94 15.37
N TYR A 105 19.45 23.61 15.20
CA TYR A 105 19.41 25.05 14.88
C TYR A 105 18.46 25.83 15.78
N ILE A 106 18.73 25.81 17.09
CA ILE A 106 18.33 26.89 18.00
C ILE A 106 19.51 27.11 18.96
N HIS A 107 20.43 27.98 18.57
CA HIS A 107 21.39 28.65 19.46
C HIS A 107 21.06 30.13 19.47
#